data_AF-A0A2E5HN29-F1
#
_entry.id   AF-A0A2E5HN29-F1
#
_cell.length_a   1.000
_cell.length_b   1.000
_cell.length_c   1.000
_cell.angle_alpha   90.00
_cell.angle_beta   90.00
_cell.angle_gamma   90.00
#
_symmetry.space_group_name_H-M   'P 1'
#
loop_
_entity.id
_entity.type
_entity.pdbx_description
1 polymer ?
#
loop_
_entity_poly.entity_id
_entity_poly.type
_entity_poly.pdbx_seq_one_letter_code
_entity_poly.pdbx_strand_id
1 'polypeptide(L)'
;MTLLKRLLPGLALLALTATFAGALSSYPSALNRLEPEATLGQNERPVTPPAASPQARPERVVLVVLDGLRLDTSRTLPYLNGLRLKGVDAIAEAPLPSFSKPGYAAMGAGVTPWRSGVRTNAHSEPIPVDTVFARARAAGLHLVGAANHPYWPELFKDQFVRWWWVPPTSSSAEVDRAARDILNERGALTVLHFVDIDAAGHAEGVSGAYTRAATSLDARLKQLLAPLDLTRDLILVTSDHGHVQRGGHGGPEPEVVQVPLIMAGRGVTPGTHAEVGSLARLAPTLSVVLSVEYPRALSSEPLDSLLDPEVFGDAYLKARRQEWIAHRASYERMWLHRTLEKWTTEGWNGERIGNDVSKATEVADDADLSDLIAARDRTLLEIERDRRVGRTPLVALLLVGLLLVLSVGLLFGYRLLPLLTLPTFGGALTGGLLALDVPLSFSAVSSREAFLITVGVTALLAALLHLASLEALLRTTRAPHRREARRFHAAFAALCYLTVIPLVWLLAGYHQDAPLPSPSVMFAPMWLGPAAIVFATLAALLWCADALRKPTASRHAQESGRRSETLSPPTAH
;
A
#
# COMPACT_ATOMS: atom_id res chain seq x y z
N MET A 1 21.88 -30.42 30.05
CA MET A 1 20.84 -29.46 30.53
C MET A 1 21.33 -28.01 30.60
N THR A 2 22.53 -27.72 31.10
CA THR A 2 23.08 -26.35 31.26
C THR A 2 23.42 -25.64 29.95
N LEU A 3 23.89 -26.35 28.93
CA LEU A 3 24.14 -25.78 27.60
C LEU A 3 22.83 -25.43 26.88
N LEU A 4 21.86 -26.35 26.90
CA LEU A 4 20.53 -26.14 26.31
C LEU A 4 19.82 -24.95 26.97
N LYS A 5 19.86 -24.81 28.31
CA LYS A 5 19.32 -23.64 29.03
C LYS A 5 20.03 -22.31 28.68
N ARG A 6 21.29 -22.34 28.23
CA ARG A 6 22.04 -21.14 27.79
C ARG A 6 21.78 -20.79 26.33
N LEU A 7 21.49 -21.78 25.48
CA LEU A 7 21.26 -21.61 24.05
C LEU A 7 19.79 -21.35 23.71
N LEU A 8 18.84 -21.85 24.53
CA LEU A 8 17.39 -21.71 24.30
C LEU A 8 16.94 -20.26 24.05
N PRO A 9 17.41 -19.24 24.81
CA PRO A 9 17.01 -17.85 24.56
C PRO A 9 17.53 -17.31 23.22
N GLY A 10 18.75 -17.69 22.84
CA GLY A 10 19.35 -17.28 21.56
C GLY A 10 18.67 -17.97 20.37
N LEU A 11 18.33 -19.25 20.49
CA LEU A 11 17.59 -20.00 19.48
C LEU A 11 16.15 -19.51 19.35
N ALA A 12 15.49 -19.17 20.46
CA ALA A 12 14.15 -18.58 20.45
C ALA A 12 14.15 -17.19 19.80
N LEU A 13 15.15 -16.35 20.08
CA LEU A 13 15.31 -15.05 19.43
C LEU A 13 15.57 -15.21 17.94
N LEU A 14 16.46 -16.12 17.52
CA LEU A 14 16.74 -16.39 16.11
C LEU A 14 15.50 -16.89 15.36
N ALA A 15 14.78 -17.85 15.94
CA ALA A 15 13.54 -18.38 15.36
C ALA A 15 12.47 -17.27 15.25
N LEU A 16 12.37 -16.39 16.25
CA LEU A 16 11.45 -15.26 16.23
C LEU A 16 11.82 -14.22 15.18
N THR A 17 13.11 -13.86 15.06
CA THR A 17 13.61 -12.95 14.02
C THR A 17 13.39 -13.52 12.62
N ALA A 18 13.64 -14.82 12.41
CA ALA A 18 13.41 -15.48 11.13
C ALA A 18 11.91 -15.53 10.78
N THR A 19 11.05 -15.83 11.77
CA THR A 19 9.60 -15.82 11.61
C THR A 19 9.08 -14.41 11.30
N PHE A 20 9.58 -13.40 11.98
CA PHE A 20 9.21 -12.01 11.77
C PHE A 20 9.67 -11.50 10.39
N ALA A 21 10.89 -11.82 9.98
CA ALA A 21 11.40 -11.52 8.64
C ALA A 21 10.56 -12.22 7.55
N GLY A 22 10.21 -13.49 7.75
CA GLY A 22 9.31 -14.24 6.86
C GLY A 22 7.94 -13.57 6.74
N ALA A 23 7.33 -13.21 7.87
CA ALA A 23 6.04 -12.54 7.89
C ALA A 23 6.07 -11.16 7.21
N LEU A 24 7.10 -10.34 7.50
CA LEU A 24 7.29 -9.03 6.87
C LEU A 24 7.49 -9.16 5.35
N SER A 25 8.22 -10.20 4.90
CA SER A 25 8.41 -10.47 3.47
C SER A 25 7.13 -10.94 2.77
N SER A 26 6.23 -11.62 3.49
CA SER A 26 4.96 -12.12 2.95
C SER A 26 3.82 -11.09 2.97
N TYR A 27 3.94 -10.06 3.79
CA TYR A 27 2.89 -9.07 4.02
C TYR A 27 2.45 -8.31 2.75
N PRO A 28 3.34 -7.81 1.87
CA PRO A 28 2.92 -7.10 0.66
C PRO A 28 2.13 -7.97 -0.33
N SER A 29 2.51 -9.24 -0.47
CA SER A 29 1.78 -10.21 -1.29
C SER A 29 0.42 -10.52 -0.69
N ALA A 30 0.38 -10.62 0.62
CA ALA A 30 -0.83 -10.92 1.36
C ALA A 30 -1.79 -9.73 1.45
N LEU A 31 -1.36 -8.48 1.26
CA LEU A 31 -2.31 -7.38 1.04
C LEU A 31 -3.20 -7.61 -0.19
N ASN A 32 -2.69 -8.31 -1.21
CA ASN A 32 -3.46 -8.62 -2.42
C ASN A 32 -4.51 -9.71 -2.16
N ARG A 33 -5.64 -9.61 -2.87
CA ARG A 33 -6.80 -10.55 -2.86
C ARG A 33 -7.10 -11.25 -1.53
N LEU A 34 -7.28 -10.50 -0.46
CA LEU A 34 -7.92 -11.06 0.73
C LEU A 34 -9.43 -10.86 0.74
N GLU A 35 -9.93 -9.81 0.07
CA GLU A 35 -11.36 -9.58 -0.20
C GLU A 35 -11.49 -8.61 -1.41
N PRO A 36 -11.37 -9.06 -2.68
CA PRO A 36 -11.79 -8.21 -3.80
C PRO A 36 -13.31 -7.96 -3.65
N GLU A 37 -13.76 -6.71 -3.86
CA GLU A 37 -15.21 -6.45 -3.85
C GLU A 37 -15.86 -7.24 -4.98
N ALA A 38 -17.01 -7.85 -4.71
CA ALA A 38 -17.72 -8.67 -5.69
C ALA A 38 -18.02 -7.87 -6.96
N THR A 39 -17.75 -8.45 -8.12
CA THR A 39 -18.17 -7.88 -9.41
C THR A 39 -19.58 -8.35 -9.76
N LEU A 40 -20.33 -7.52 -10.48
CA LEU A 40 -21.62 -7.95 -11.04
C LEU A 40 -21.46 -9.23 -11.88
N GLY A 41 -22.26 -10.24 -11.56
CA GLY A 41 -22.48 -11.39 -12.42
C GLY A 41 -23.07 -10.95 -13.76
N GLN A 42 -22.86 -11.73 -14.82
CA GLN A 42 -23.42 -11.37 -16.14
C GLN A 42 -24.95 -11.19 -16.09
N ASN A 43 -25.63 -12.04 -15.31
CA ASN A 43 -27.09 -12.00 -15.13
C ASN A 43 -27.57 -10.84 -14.24
N GLU A 44 -26.67 -10.21 -13.47
CA GLU A 44 -27.00 -9.09 -12.57
C GLU A 44 -26.78 -7.72 -13.24
N ARG A 45 -26.22 -7.72 -14.45
CA ARG A 45 -26.02 -6.49 -15.21
C ARG A 45 -27.37 -5.94 -15.68
N PRO A 46 -27.63 -4.63 -15.55
CA PRO A 46 -28.86 -4.06 -16.08
C PRO A 46 -28.90 -4.27 -17.60
N VAL A 47 -30.01 -4.85 -18.07
CA VAL A 47 -30.34 -4.92 -19.49
C VAL A 47 -30.59 -3.49 -19.94
N THR A 48 -29.53 -2.85 -20.40
CA THR A 48 -29.60 -1.48 -20.89
C THR A 48 -30.00 -1.53 -22.35
N PRO A 49 -30.92 -0.67 -22.81
CA PRO A 49 -31.20 -0.52 -24.23
C PRO A 49 -29.87 -0.35 -24.97
N PRO A 50 -29.74 -0.87 -26.20
CA PRO A 50 -28.53 -0.63 -27.00
C PRO A 50 -28.25 0.88 -26.96
N ALA A 51 -27.07 1.26 -26.51
CA ALA A 51 -26.65 2.65 -26.59
C ALA A 51 -26.84 3.12 -28.04
N ALA A 52 -27.15 4.40 -28.23
CA ALA A 52 -27.10 4.97 -29.57
C ALA A 52 -25.74 4.60 -30.22
N SER A 53 -25.67 4.55 -31.54
CA SER A 53 -24.35 4.45 -32.18
C SER A 53 -23.69 5.83 -32.14
N PRO A 54 -22.38 5.94 -31.90
CA PRO A 54 -21.70 7.23 -32.02
C PRO A 54 -21.77 7.72 -33.46
N GLN A 55 -21.77 9.04 -33.66
CA GLN A 55 -21.72 9.62 -35.00
C GLN A 55 -20.42 9.26 -35.74
N ALA A 56 -19.31 9.29 -35.02
CA ALA A 56 -18.02 8.76 -35.44
C ALA A 56 -17.22 8.28 -34.22
N ARG A 57 -16.23 7.42 -34.47
CA ARG A 57 -15.24 7.02 -33.46
C ARG A 57 -13.83 7.23 -34.00
N PRO A 58 -12.81 7.39 -33.13
CA PRO A 58 -11.43 7.30 -33.56
C PRO A 58 -11.16 5.94 -34.22
N GLU A 59 -10.37 5.93 -35.29
CA GLU A 59 -9.99 4.67 -35.95
C GLU A 59 -9.01 3.87 -35.12
N ARG A 60 -8.15 4.57 -34.38
CA ARG A 60 -7.18 4.01 -33.46
C ARG A 60 -7.16 4.84 -32.19
N VAL A 61 -7.06 4.15 -31.06
CA VAL A 61 -6.79 4.74 -29.76
C VAL A 61 -5.41 4.27 -29.30
N VAL A 62 -4.52 5.20 -28.94
CA VAL A 62 -3.18 4.89 -28.42
C VAL A 62 -3.06 5.42 -27.00
N LEU A 63 -3.03 4.51 -26.03
CA LEU A 63 -2.78 4.82 -24.63
C LEU A 63 -1.28 4.68 -24.33
N VAL A 64 -0.65 5.77 -23.97
CA VAL A 64 0.76 5.85 -23.59
C VAL A 64 0.86 6.07 -22.09
N VAL A 65 1.49 5.14 -21.38
CA VAL A 65 1.72 5.21 -19.94
C VAL A 65 3.21 5.42 -19.69
N LEU A 66 3.55 6.58 -19.14
CA LEU A 66 4.91 7.00 -18.82
C LEU A 66 5.14 6.80 -17.32
N ASP A 67 5.64 5.62 -16.94
CA ASP A 67 5.71 5.18 -15.55
C ASP A 67 6.49 6.16 -14.68
N GLY A 68 5.95 6.51 -13.51
CA GLY A 68 6.61 7.40 -12.55
C GLY A 68 6.80 8.85 -13.02
N LEU A 69 6.15 9.30 -14.10
CA LEU A 69 6.23 10.68 -14.58
C LEU A 69 5.41 11.64 -13.70
N ARG A 70 6.10 12.55 -13.00
CA ARG A 70 5.45 13.63 -12.24
C ARG A 70 4.77 14.64 -13.15
N LEU A 71 3.66 15.19 -12.67
CA LEU A 71 2.93 16.27 -13.35
C LEU A 71 3.82 17.47 -13.66
N ASP A 72 4.57 17.99 -12.71
CA ASP A 72 5.44 19.16 -12.89
C ASP A 72 6.53 18.92 -13.94
N THR A 73 7.19 17.76 -13.90
CA THR A 73 8.19 17.37 -14.90
C THR A 73 7.56 17.28 -16.28
N SER A 74 6.36 16.72 -16.39
CA SER A 74 5.64 16.63 -17.67
C SER A 74 5.35 18.00 -18.31
N ARG A 75 5.28 19.08 -17.51
CA ARG A 75 5.09 20.46 -18.00
C ARG A 75 6.34 21.05 -18.65
N THR A 76 7.50 20.43 -18.45
CA THR A 76 8.77 20.83 -19.08
C THR A 76 9.00 20.15 -20.43
N LEU A 77 8.18 19.16 -20.78
CA LEU A 77 8.40 18.30 -21.93
C LEU A 77 7.76 18.89 -23.21
N PRO A 78 8.56 19.26 -24.24
CA PRO A 78 8.07 20.03 -25.37
C PRO A 78 7.09 19.27 -26.27
N TYR A 79 7.28 17.96 -26.50
CA TYR A 79 6.34 17.21 -27.34
C TYR A 79 5.00 16.99 -26.62
N LEU A 80 5.01 16.61 -25.34
CA LEU A 80 3.79 16.54 -24.53
C LEU A 80 3.05 17.90 -24.47
N ASN A 81 3.77 19.01 -24.32
CA ASN A 81 3.16 20.34 -24.37
C ASN A 81 2.54 20.65 -25.74
N GLY A 82 3.15 20.19 -26.82
CA GLY A 82 2.56 20.26 -28.16
C GLY A 82 1.26 19.48 -28.29
N LEU A 83 1.11 18.33 -27.60
CA LEU A 83 -0.15 17.57 -27.54
C LEU A 83 -1.21 18.32 -26.72
N ARG A 84 -0.83 18.88 -25.56
CA ARG A 84 -1.72 19.70 -24.72
C ARG A 84 -2.34 20.85 -25.49
N LEU A 85 -1.53 21.61 -26.24
CA LEU A 85 -2.00 22.75 -27.03
C LEU A 85 -2.99 22.37 -28.14
N LYS A 86 -2.98 21.11 -28.58
CA LYS A 86 -3.82 20.60 -29.67
C LYS A 86 -5.02 19.78 -29.17
N GLY A 87 -5.17 19.63 -27.86
CA GLY A 87 -6.09 18.68 -27.27
C GLY A 87 -6.51 19.08 -25.86
N VAL A 88 -6.68 18.08 -25.01
CA VAL A 88 -7.04 18.20 -23.60
C VAL A 88 -5.78 18.17 -22.76
N ASP A 89 -5.72 19.06 -21.79
CA ASP A 89 -4.72 19.11 -20.75
C ASP A 89 -5.38 18.96 -19.38
N ALA A 90 -5.40 17.72 -18.88
CA ALA A 90 -6.02 17.38 -17.62
C ALA A 90 -5.02 16.95 -16.54
N ILE A 91 -5.42 17.10 -15.29
CA ILE A 91 -4.74 16.57 -14.11
C ILE A 91 -5.59 15.44 -13.55
N ALA A 92 -5.03 14.24 -13.48
CA ALA A 92 -5.65 13.08 -12.88
C ALA A 92 -4.94 12.67 -11.58
N GLU A 93 -5.58 11.80 -10.81
CA GLU A 93 -5.08 11.31 -9.53
C GLU A 93 -4.81 9.80 -9.59
N ALA A 94 -3.58 9.42 -9.29
CA ALA A 94 -3.19 8.03 -9.07
C ALA A 94 -4.00 7.44 -7.90
N PRO A 95 -4.45 6.18 -8.01
CA PRO A 95 -5.13 5.55 -6.90
C PRO A 95 -4.17 5.27 -5.74
N LEU A 96 -4.71 5.10 -4.53
CA LEU A 96 -3.94 4.65 -3.37
C LEU A 96 -4.09 3.14 -3.13
N PRO A 97 -3.00 2.44 -2.78
CA PRO A 97 -1.60 2.91 -2.78
C PRO A 97 -1.11 3.23 -4.19
N SER A 98 -0.32 4.30 -4.35
CA SER A 98 0.16 4.82 -5.65
C SER A 98 1.33 4.01 -6.21
N PHE A 99 1.15 2.69 -6.27
CA PHE A 99 2.05 1.75 -6.92
C PHE A 99 1.58 1.46 -8.35
N SER A 100 2.51 0.96 -9.17
CA SER A 100 2.32 0.74 -10.60
C SER A 100 1.22 -0.28 -10.94
N LYS A 101 1.26 -1.51 -10.39
CA LYS A 101 0.21 -2.52 -10.63
C LYS A 101 -1.20 -2.04 -10.21
N PRO A 102 -1.38 -1.46 -9.01
CA PRO A 102 -2.64 -0.81 -8.63
C PRO A 102 -3.10 0.27 -9.62
N GLY A 103 -2.18 1.12 -10.07
CA GLY A 103 -2.44 2.16 -11.08
C GLY A 103 -2.96 1.58 -12.39
N TYR A 104 -2.25 0.59 -12.97
CA TYR A 104 -2.69 -0.04 -14.21
C TYR A 104 -4.04 -0.76 -14.05
N ALA A 105 -4.23 -1.47 -12.94
CA ALA A 105 -5.48 -2.14 -12.63
C ALA A 105 -6.65 -1.14 -12.57
N ALA A 106 -6.45 0.02 -11.95
CA ALA A 106 -7.45 1.09 -11.92
C ALA A 106 -7.77 1.62 -13.33
N MET A 107 -6.75 1.92 -14.13
CA MET A 107 -6.92 2.39 -15.52
C MET A 107 -7.68 1.39 -16.40
N GLY A 108 -7.50 0.09 -16.20
CA GLY A 108 -8.13 -0.97 -16.99
C GLY A 108 -9.51 -1.40 -16.49
N ALA A 109 -9.74 -1.43 -15.17
CA ALA A 109 -10.98 -1.95 -14.57
C ALA A 109 -11.97 -0.86 -14.16
N GLY A 110 -11.51 0.38 -13.98
CA GLY A 110 -12.34 1.50 -13.55
C GLY A 110 -12.78 1.43 -12.11
N VAL A 111 -11.93 0.84 -11.27
CA VAL A 111 -12.16 0.64 -9.84
C VAL A 111 -10.90 0.96 -9.04
N THR A 112 -11.06 1.22 -7.75
CA THR A 112 -9.95 1.42 -6.83
C THR A 112 -9.16 0.12 -6.58
N PRO A 113 -7.90 0.20 -6.12
CA PRO A 113 -7.10 -0.96 -5.70
C PRO A 113 -7.80 -1.85 -4.67
N TRP A 114 -8.61 -1.24 -3.79
CA TRP A 114 -9.41 -1.96 -2.80
C TRP A 114 -10.45 -2.86 -3.45
N ARG A 115 -11.14 -2.36 -4.48
CA ARG A 115 -12.14 -3.07 -5.27
C ARG A 115 -11.51 -4.14 -6.16
N SER A 116 -10.43 -3.81 -6.86
CA SER A 116 -9.75 -4.77 -7.75
C SER A 116 -9.02 -5.87 -6.97
N GLY A 117 -8.68 -5.64 -5.71
CA GLY A 117 -7.84 -6.54 -4.92
C GLY A 117 -6.35 -6.52 -5.33
N VAL A 118 -5.97 -5.69 -6.31
CA VAL A 118 -4.59 -5.45 -6.75
C VAL A 118 -4.08 -4.23 -5.99
N ARG A 119 -3.35 -4.45 -4.89
CA ARG A 119 -3.02 -3.39 -3.92
C ARG A 119 -1.53 -3.11 -3.82
N THR A 120 -0.69 -4.03 -4.29
CA THR A 120 0.76 -3.86 -4.32
C THR A 120 1.36 -4.40 -5.62
N ASN A 121 2.60 -4.02 -5.89
CA ASN A 121 3.37 -4.55 -7.03
C ASN A 121 3.70 -6.05 -6.89
N ALA A 122 3.56 -6.63 -5.68
CA ALA A 122 3.75 -8.05 -5.43
C ALA A 122 2.58 -8.94 -5.90
N HIS A 123 1.52 -8.36 -6.45
CA HIS A 123 0.38 -9.10 -6.99
C HIS A 123 0.80 -9.92 -8.22
N SER A 124 0.73 -11.24 -8.15
CA SER A 124 1.28 -12.14 -9.18
C SER A 124 0.24 -12.80 -10.10
N GLU A 125 -1.05 -12.57 -9.86
CA GLU A 125 -2.14 -13.22 -10.61
C GLU A 125 -2.81 -12.27 -11.62
N PRO A 126 -3.43 -12.75 -12.71
CA PRO A 126 -4.20 -11.88 -13.63
C PRO A 126 -5.35 -11.19 -12.92
N ILE A 127 -5.57 -9.88 -13.13
CA ILE A 127 -6.56 -9.07 -12.41
C ILE A 127 -7.91 -9.80 -12.22
N PRO A 128 -8.46 -9.89 -11.00
CA PRO A 128 -9.64 -10.72 -10.72
C PRO A 128 -10.96 -10.12 -11.21
N VAL A 129 -10.95 -8.86 -11.62
CA VAL A 129 -12.15 -8.11 -12.01
C VAL A 129 -12.18 -7.88 -13.52
N ASP A 130 -13.38 -7.69 -14.05
CA ASP A 130 -13.60 -7.37 -15.46
C ASP A 130 -12.95 -6.02 -15.84
N THR A 131 -12.49 -5.89 -17.08
CA THR A 131 -11.75 -4.72 -17.58
C THR A 131 -12.32 -4.23 -18.90
N VAL A 132 -12.01 -2.98 -19.26
CA VAL A 132 -12.36 -2.44 -20.57
C VAL A 132 -11.66 -3.20 -21.69
N PHE A 133 -10.46 -3.73 -21.45
CA PHE A 133 -9.74 -4.53 -22.44
C PHE A 133 -10.43 -5.88 -22.70
N ALA A 134 -10.93 -6.54 -21.65
CA ALA A 134 -11.73 -7.75 -21.78
C ALA A 134 -13.05 -7.47 -22.52
N ARG A 135 -13.74 -6.37 -22.20
CA ARG A 135 -14.97 -5.94 -22.91
C ARG A 135 -14.69 -5.67 -24.39
N ALA A 136 -13.61 -4.97 -24.70
CA ALA A 136 -13.23 -4.66 -26.07
C ALA A 136 -12.84 -5.91 -26.86
N ARG A 137 -12.12 -6.85 -26.24
CA ARG A 137 -11.81 -8.15 -26.84
C ARG A 137 -13.06 -8.98 -27.11
N ALA A 138 -14.01 -9.00 -26.17
CA ALA A 138 -15.30 -9.67 -26.34
C ALA A 138 -16.15 -9.06 -27.46
N ALA A 139 -16.02 -7.74 -27.69
CA ALA A 139 -16.63 -7.04 -28.82
C ALA A 139 -15.89 -7.26 -30.17
N GLY A 140 -14.88 -8.14 -30.20
CA GLY A 140 -14.12 -8.45 -31.41
C GLY A 140 -13.08 -7.40 -31.82
N LEU A 141 -12.76 -6.44 -30.95
CA LEU A 141 -11.75 -5.43 -31.26
C LEU A 141 -10.32 -6.00 -31.19
N HIS A 142 -9.47 -5.53 -32.09
CA HIS A 142 -8.06 -5.89 -32.13
C HIS A 142 -7.27 -5.02 -31.14
N LEU A 143 -6.92 -5.57 -29.97
CA LEU A 143 -6.13 -4.90 -28.95
C LEU A 143 -4.68 -5.35 -29.01
N VAL A 144 -3.74 -4.41 -29.00
CA VAL A 144 -2.31 -4.68 -29.05
C VAL A 144 -1.55 -3.87 -28.01
N GLY A 145 -0.35 -4.29 -27.62
CA GLY A 145 0.47 -3.48 -26.72
C GLY A 145 1.93 -3.88 -26.64
N ALA A 146 2.74 -2.96 -26.13
CA ALA A 146 4.14 -3.18 -25.85
C ALA A 146 4.55 -2.50 -24.53
N ALA A 147 5.39 -3.19 -23.75
CA ALA A 147 5.95 -2.65 -22.51
C ALA A 147 7.38 -3.15 -22.28
N ASN A 148 8.19 -2.32 -21.62
CA ASN A 148 9.49 -2.70 -21.07
C ASN A 148 9.41 -3.15 -19.60
N HIS A 149 8.26 -3.69 -19.19
CA HIS A 149 8.03 -4.26 -17.86
C HIS A 149 6.96 -5.39 -17.91
N PRO A 150 7.08 -6.50 -17.14
CA PRO A 150 6.15 -7.63 -17.22
C PRO A 150 4.77 -7.40 -16.58
N TYR A 151 4.55 -6.29 -15.88
CA TYR A 151 3.34 -6.09 -15.08
C TYR A 151 2.05 -6.03 -15.90
N TRP A 152 2.07 -5.43 -17.08
CA TRP A 152 0.91 -5.39 -17.97
C TRP A 152 0.48 -6.79 -18.47
N PRO A 153 1.37 -7.61 -19.06
CA PRO A 153 0.99 -8.96 -19.48
C PRO A 153 0.67 -9.87 -18.29
N GLU A 154 1.28 -9.67 -17.11
CA GLU A 154 0.89 -10.36 -15.88
C GLU A 154 -0.55 -10.03 -15.46
N LEU A 155 -0.93 -8.75 -15.46
CA LEU A 155 -2.25 -8.30 -15.02
C LEU A 155 -3.35 -8.63 -16.03
N PHE A 156 -3.12 -8.38 -17.31
CA PHE A 156 -4.18 -8.43 -18.33
C PHE A 156 -4.11 -9.67 -19.23
N LYS A 157 -3.03 -10.45 -19.16
CA LYS A 157 -2.87 -11.76 -19.79
C LYS A 157 -3.43 -11.80 -21.23
N ASP A 158 -4.46 -12.62 -21.47
CA ASP A 158 -5.00 -12.93 -22.80
C ASP A 158 -5.95 -11.85 -23.37
N GLN A 159 -6.10 -10.71 -22.68
CA GLN A 159 -6.99 -9.63 -23.11
C GLN A 159 -6.48 -8.90 -24.36
N PHE A 160 -5.16 -8.94 -24.62
CA PHE A 160 -4.54 -8.39 -25.83
C PHE A 160 -4.36 -9.49 -26.89
N VAL A 161 -4.62 -9.18 -28.16
CA VAL A 161 -4.38 -10.10 -29.29
C VAL A 161 -2.89 -10.32 -29.48
N ARG A 162 -2.12 -9.24 -29.31
CA ARG A 162 -0.67 -9.26 -29.42
C ARG A 162 -0.07 -8.39 -28.34
N TRP A 163 0.93 -8.94 -27.66
CA TRP A 163 1.69 -8.21 -26.67
C TRP A 163 3.18 -8.42 -26.91
N TRP A 164 3.95 -7.34 -26.97
CA TRP A 164 5.40 -7.43 -26.95
C TRP A 164 5.94 -6.98 -25.61
N TRP A 165 6.49 -7.95 -24.94
CA TRP A 165 7.33 -7.72 -23.79
C TRP A 165 8.74 -7.44 -24.28
N VAL A 166 9.37 -6.42 -23.72
CA VAL A 166 10.79 -6.12 -23.91
C VAL A 166 11.48 -6.18 -22.54
N PRO A 167 12.67 -6.78 -22.41
CA PRO A 167 13.36 -6.83 -21.14
C PRO A 167 13.60 -5.44 -20.55
N PRO A 168 13.41 -5.23 -19.23
CA PRO A 168 13.77 -3.98 -18.58
C PRO A 168 15.25 -3.60 -18.78
N THR A 169 16.12 -4.59 -19.02
CA THR A 169 17.55 -4.39 -19.31
C THR A 169 17.86 -4.02 -20.76
N SER A 170 16.85 -3.94 -21.63
CA SER A 170 17.05 -3.66 -23.05
C SER A 170 17.37 -2.19 -23.29
N SER A 171 18.00 -1.90 -24.41
CA SER A 171 18.24 -0.54 -24.83
C SER A 171 16.94 0.18 -25.20
N SER A 172 16.89 1.50 -25.04
CA SER A 172 15.75 2.32 -25.47
C SER A 172 15.43 2.13 -26.97
N ALA A 173 16.41 1.79 -27.80
CA ALA A 173 16.23 1.52 -29.23
C ALA A 173 15.45 0.21 -29.49
N GLU A 174 15.64 -0.81 -28.66
CA GLU A 174 14.87 -2.06 -28.73
C GLU A 174 13.44 -1.86 -28.26
N VAL A 175 13.26 -1.10 -27.17
CA VAL A 175 11.92 -0.71 -26.68
C VAL A 175 11.18 0.09 -27.75
N ASP A 176 11.84 1.06 -28.38
CA ASP A 176 11.26 1.85 -29.49
C ASP A 176 10.91 1.00 -30.71
N ARG A 177 11.71 -0.03 -31.03
CA ARG A 177 11.42 -0.94 -32.13
C ARG A 177 10.14 -1.72 -31.84
N ALA A 178 10.01 -2.28 -30.66
CA ALA A 178 8.76 -2.93 -30.23
C ALA A 178 7.58 -1.94 -30.21
N ALA A 179 7.76 -0.71 -29.75
CA ALA A 179 6.70 0.29 -29.81
C ALA A 179 6.28 0.63 -31.26
N ARG A 180 7.24 0.75 -32.19
CA ARG A 180 6.93 0.98 -33.62
C ARG A 180 6.22 -0.19 -34.26
N ASP A 181 6.75 -1.39 -34.09
CA ASP A 181 6.21 -2.54 -34.79
C ASP A 181 4.75 -2.80 -34.27
N ILE A 182 4.39 -2.46 -33.01
CA ILE A 182 3.08 -2.74 -32.43
C ILE A 182 2.08 -1.68 -32.88
N LEU A 183 2.54 -0.43 -33.04
CA LEU A 183 1.77 0.63 -33.68
C LEU A 183 1.44 0.30 -35.14
N ASN A 184 2.28 -0.48 -35.83
CA ASN A 184 2.05 -0.93 -37.20
C ASN A 184 1.00 -2.04 -37.33
N GLU A 185 0.66 -2.73 -36.24
CA GLU A 185 -0.48 -3.69 -36.19
C GLU A 185 -1.84 -2.99 -36.30
N ARG A 186 -1.87 -1.65 -36.12
CA ARG A 186 -3.07 -0.80 -36.23
C ARG A 186 -4.26 -1.32 -35.40
N GLY A 187 -4.00 -1.75 -34.18
CA GLY A 187 -5.05 -2.16 -33.25
C GLY A 187 -6.04 -1.02 -32.97
N ALA A 188 -7.30 -1.38 -32.74
CA ALA A 188 -8.35 -0.43 -32.32
C ALA A 188 -7.97 0.28 -31.01
N LEU A 189 -7.26 -0.44 -30.13
CA LEU A 189 -6.55 0.13 -28.99
C LEU A 189 -5.12 -0.42 -28.95
N THR A 190 -4.14 0.48 -28.86
CA THR A 190 -2.73 0.17 -28.64
C THR A 190 -2.29 0.71 -27.28
N VAL A 191 -1.69 -0.12 -26.43
CA VAL A 191 -1.07 0.32 -25.17
C VAL A 191 0.45 0.33 -25.31
N LEU A 192 1.07 1.47 -25.01
CA LEU A 192 2.52 1.62 -24.91
C LEU A 192 2.88 1.98 -23.48
N HIS A 193 3.77 1.22 -22.85
CA HIS A 193 4.24 1.48 -21.50
C HIS A 193 5.77 1.58 -21.46
N PHE A 194 6.27 2.61 -20.76
CA PHE A 194 7.69 2.92 -20.66
C PHE A 194 8.09 3.15 -19.20
N VAL A 195 9.03 2.34 -18.70
CA VAL A 195 9.52 2.36 -17.31
C VAL A 195 10.75 3.26 -17.08
N ASP A 196 11.31 3.86 -18.14
CA ASP A 196 12.60 4.56 -18.11
C ASP A 196 12.65 5.68 -17.04
N ILE A 197 11.52 6.38 -16.83
CA ILE A 197 11.40 7.51 -15.91
C ILE A 197 11.33 7.03 -14.46
N ASP A 198 10.44 6.08 -14.16
CA ASP A 198 10.33 5.39 -12.86
C ASP A 198 11.66 4.76 -12.42
N ALA A 199 12.33 4.04 -13.33
CA ALA A 199 13.63 3.43 -13.07
C ALA A 199 14.69 4.47 -12.66
N ALA A 200 14.75 5.61 -13.35
CA ALA A 200 15.65 6.71 -12.97
C ALA A 200 15.23 7.35 -11.63
N GLY A 201 13.93 7.50 -11.39
CA GLY A 201 13.37 8.04 -10.15
C GLY A 201 13.65 7.17 -8.94
N HIS A 202 13.64 5.85 -9.09
CA HIS A 202 14.04 4.92 -8.04
C HIS A 202 15.56 4.92 -7.79
N ALA A 203 16.36 5.08 -8.85
CA ALA A 203 17.82 5.01 -8.75
C ALA A 203 18.44 6.26 -8.12
N GLU A 204 17.96 7.45 -8.50
CA GLU A 204 18.61 8.73 -8.13
C GLU A 204 17.63 9.80 -7.63
N GLY A 205 16.35 9.46 -7.45
CA GLY A 205 15.31 10.43 -7.15
C GLY A 205 14.96 11.33 -8.33
N VAL A 206 14.20 12.39 -8.08
CA VAL A 206 13.79 13.39 -9.08
C VAL A 206 14.97 14.33 -9.35
N SER A 207 16.01 13.77 -9.97
CA SER A 207 17.31 14.38 -10.22
C SER A 207 17.50 14.77 -11.69
N GLY A 208 18.69 15.25 -12.05
CA GLY A 208 19.04 15.46 -13.45
C GLY A 208 18.99 14.19 -14.30
N ALA A 209 19.20 13.00 -13.72
CA ALA A 209 19.04 11.73 -14.44
C ALA A 209 17.58 11.46 -14.78
N TYR A 210 16.68 11.67 -13.81
CA TYR A 210 15.23 11.60 -14.01
C TYR A 210 14.76 12.59 -15.10
N THR A 211 15.20 13.84 -15.03
CA THR A 211 14.87 14.84 -16.07
C THR A 211 15.38 14.42 -17.45
N ARG A 212 16.60 13.90 -17.55
CA ARG A 212 17.15 13.39 -18.83
C ARG A 212 16.36 12.20 -19.36
N ALA A 213 15.94 11.27 -18.50
CA ALA A 213 15.09 10.15 -18.89
C ALA A 213 13.76 10.64 -19.47
N ALA A 214 13.11 11.59 -18.78
CA ALA A 214 11.85 12.19 -19.24
C ALA A 214 12.00 12.97 -20.56
N THR A 215 13.03 13.81 -20.70
CA THR A 215 13.30 14.56 -21.94
C THR A 215 13.66 13.63 -23.10
N SER A 216 14.45 12.58 -22.85
CA SER A 216 14.79 11.60 -23.87
C SER A 216 13.58 10.83 -24.35
N LEU A 217 12.72 10.37 -23.43
CA LEU A 217 11.49 9.66 -23.77
C LEU A 217 10.50 10.58 -24.52
N ASP A 218 10.34 11.85 -24.13
CA ASP A 218 9.52 12.82 -24.86
C ASP A 218 9.96 12.98 -26.33
N ALA A 219 11.27 13.08 -26.57
CA ALA A 219 11.82 13.15 -27.93
C ALA A 219 11.60 11.85 -28.73
N ARG A 220 11.68 10.68 -28.10
CA ARG A 220 11.39 9.38 -28.72
C ARG A 220 9.89 9.25 -29.05
N LEU A 221 9.00 9.63 -28.14
CA LEU A 221 7.55 9.62 -28.36
C LEU A 221 7.15 10.46 -29.56
N LYS A 222 7.76 11.64 -29.74
CA LYS A 222 7.55 12.47 -30.93
C LYS A 222 7.79 11.70 -32.23
N GLN A 223 8.83 10.87 -32.28
CA GLN A 223 9.15 10.07 -33.47
C GLN A 223 8.22 8.86 -33.60
N LEU A 224 7.94 8.17 -32.49
CA LEU A 224 7.08 6.98 -32.46
C LEU A 224 5.65 7.28 -32.90
N LEU A 225 5.10 8.41 -32.46
CA LEU A 225 3.71 8.78 -32.68
C LEU A 225 3.50 9.68 -33.91
N ALA A 226 4.58 10.12 -34.57
CA ALA A 226 4.50 10.92 -35.80
C ALA A 226 3.64 10.30 -36.93
N PRO A 227 3.57 8.96 -37.10
CA PRO A 227 2.71 8.35 -38.12
C PRO A 227 1.20 8.39 -37.81
N LEU A 228 0.78 8.80 -36.62
CA LEU A 228 -0.64 8.90 -36.26
C LEU A 228 -1.27 10.14 -36.90
N ASP A 229 -2.46 9.99 -37.44
CA ASP A 229 -3.24 11.10 -37.99
C ASP A 229 -4.25 11.56 -36.93
N LEU A 230 -3.96 12.67 -36.24
CA LEU A 230 -4.81 13.19 -35.17
C LEU A 230 -6.22 13.61 -35.64
N THR A 231 -6.50 13.68 -36.95
CA THR A 231 -7.87 13.87 -37.45
C THR A 231 -8.71 12.60 -37.41
N ARG A 232 -8.06 11.43 -37.30
CA ARG A 232 -8.68 10.09 -37.31
C ARG A 232 -8.39 9.29 -36.05
N ASP A 233 -7.21 9.47 -35.47
CA ASP A 233 -6.66 8.74 -34.35
C ASP A 233 -6.75 9.58 -33.05
N LEU A 234 -6.78 8.89 -31.91
CA LEU A 234 -6.76 9.49 -30.59
C LEU A 234 -5.52 9.01 -29.81
N ILE A 235 -4.77 9.95 -29.25
CA ILE A 235 -3.66 9.69 -28.32
C ILE A 235 -4.10 10.07 -26.91
N LEU A 236 -3.85 9.19 -25.94
CA LEU A 236 -3.93 9.46 -24.52
C LEU A 236 -2.55 9.25 -23.91
N VAL A 237 -2.02 10.24 -23.19
CA VAL A 237 -0.76 10.13 -22.45
C VAL A 237 -1.02 10.35 -20.98
N THR A 238 -0.56 9.44 -20.13
CA THR A 238 -0.68 9.59 -18.68
C THR A 238 0.49 8.95 -17.94
N SER A 239 0.49 9.10 -16.61
CA SER A 239 1.36 8.37 -15.69
C SER A 239 0.49 7.59 -14.71
N ASP A 240 1.00 6.48 -14.19
CA ASP A 240 0.36 5.72 -13.12
C ASP A 240 0.60 6.33 -11.73
N HIS A 241 1.75 6.97 -11.53
CA HIS A 241 2.12 7.76 -10.34
C HIS A 241 3.29 8.72 -10.64
N GLY A 242 3.69 9.52 -9.65
CA GLY A 242 4.92 10.32 -9.63
C GLY A 242 5.95 9.77 -8.65
N HIS A 243 6.87 10.63 -8.18
CA HIS A 243 7.91 10.30 -7.21
C HIS A 243 8.07 11.43 -6.19
N VAL A 244 8.32 11.08 -4.93
CA VAL A 244 8.85 12.04 -3.96
C VAL A 244 10.27 12.46 -4.39
N GLN A 245 10.72 13.64 -3.96
CA GLN A 245 11.96 14.25 -4.47
C GLN A 245 13.20 13.34 -4.43
N ARG A 246 13.33 12.53 -3.37
CA ARG A 246 14.44 11.59 -3.17
C ARG A 246 14.30 10.25 -3.90
N GLY A 247 13.20 10.03 -4.60
CA GLY A 247 12.82 8.74 -5.17
C GLY A 247 11.92 7.92 -4.24
N GLY A 248 11.08 7.08 -4.83
CA GLY A 248 10.01 6.33 -4.14
C GLY A 248 8.61 6.89 -4.39
N HIS A 249 7.63 6.00 -4.30
CA HIS A 249 6.20 6.24 -4.53
C HIS A 249 5.34 5.21 -3.76
N GLY A 250 4.01 5.32 -3.79
CA GLY A 250 3.08 4.44 -3.07
C GLY A 250 2.21 5.16 -2.03
N GLY A 251 2.61 6.37 -1.63
CA GLY A 251 1.91 7.23 -0.68
C GLY A 251 1.00 8.30 -1.31
N PRO A 252 0.34 9.11 -0.48
CA PRO A 252 -0.64 10.12 -0.90
C PRO A 252 -0.03 11.49 -1.22
N GLU A 253 1.29 11.61 -1.30
CA GLU A 253 1.95 12.90 -1.57
C GLU A 253 1.44 13.50 -2.89
N PRO A 254 1.08 14.79 -2.94
CA PRO A 254 0.54 15.42 -4.15
C PRO A 254 1.41 15.22 -5.39
N GLU A 255 2.75 15.34 -5.25
CA GLU A 255 3.68 15.11 -6.35
C GLU A 255 3.77 13.64 -6.82
N VAL A 256 3.26 12.70 -6.02
CA VAL A 256 3.16 11.28 -6.36
C VAL A 256 1.79 10.95 -6.94
N VAL A 257 0.71 11.54 -6.42
CA VAL A 257 -0.64 11.20 -6.86
C VAL A 257 -1.14 12.06 -8.01
N GLN A 258 -0.74 13.32 -8.13
CA GLN A 258 -1.15 14.16 -9.24
C GLN A 258 -0.31 13.84 -10.49
N VAL A 259 -0.97 13.32 -11.51
CA VAL A 259 -0.36 12.85 -12.76
C VAL A 259 -0.97 13.58 -13.96
N PRO A 260 -0.20 13.72 -15.07
CA PRO A 260 -0.77 14.29 -16.29
C PRO A 260 -1.80 13.33 -16.91
N LEU A 261 -2.87 13.88 -17.46
CA LEU A 261 -3.71 13.21 -18.45
C LEU A 261 -3.84 14.13 -19.66
N ILE A 262 -3.16 13.76 -20.75
CA ILE A 262 -3.15 14.51 -22.00
C ILE A 262 -3.93 13.70 -23.02
N MET A 263 -4.91 14.29 -23.69
CA MET A 263 -5.61 13.63 -24.79
C MET A 263 -5.52 14.50 -26.04
N ALA A 264 -5.16 13.94 -27.18
CA ALA A 264 -5.03 14.72 -28.42
C ALA A 264 -5.49 13.90 -29.61
N GLY A 265 -6.30 14.51 -30.48
CA GLY A 265 -6.78 13.93 -31.72
C GLY A 265 -8.29 13.80 -31.78
N ARG A 266 -8.79 12.81 -32.54
CA ARG A 266 -10.21 12.66 -32.83
C ARG A 266 -11.00 12.34 -31.55
N GLY A 267 -12.10 13.05 -31.33
CA GLY A 267 -13.03 12.75 -30.24
C GLY A 267 -12.76 13.48 -28.93
N VAL A 268 -11.83 14.42 -28.89
CA VAL A 268 -11.62 15.27 -27.71
C VAL A 268 -11.71 16.73 -28.06
N THR A 269 -12.13 17.53 -27.10
CA THR A 269 -12.30 18.98 -27.26
C THR A 269 -10.96 19.69 -27.09
N PRO A 270 -10.38 20.30 -28.13
CA PRO A 270 -9.10 21.00 -28.01
C PRO A 270 -9.20 22.25 -27.13
N GLY A 271 -8.15 22.52 -26.35
CA GLY A 271 -8.09 23.66 -25.43
C GLY A 271 -8.81 23.44 -24.09
N THR A 272 -9.33 22.23 -23.84
CA THR A 272 -9.94 21.89 -22.56
C THR A 272 -8.87 21.68 -21.49
N HIS A 273 -9.04 22.38 -20.37
CA HIS A 273 -8.26 22.18 -19.15
C HIS A 273 -9.17 21.69 -18.03
N ALA A 274 -8.78 20.63 -17.32
CA ALA A 274 -9.62 20.03 -16.28
C ALA A 274 -8.82 19.33 -15.19
N GLU A 275 -9.35 19.35 -13.96
CA GLU A 275 -8.97 18.39 -12.92
C GLU A 275 -10.04 17.30 -12.92
N VAL A 276 -9.61 16.05 -13.12
CA VAL A 276 -10.54 14.96 -13.45
C VAL A 276 -10.68 13.93 -12.32
N GLY A 277 -9.91 14.08 -11.25
CA GLY A 277 -9.83 13.11 -10.16
C GLY A 277 -9.21 11.79 -10.61
N SER A 278 -9.72 10.68 -10.10
CA SER A 278 -9.06 9.37 -10.22
C SER A 278 -8.79 8.88 -11.66
N LEU A 279 -7.60 8.33 -11.91
CA LEU A 279 -7.22 7.58 -13.12
C LEU A 279 -8.16 6.41 -13.43
N ALA A 280 -8.87 5.87 -12.44
CA ALA A 280 -9.89 4.84 -12.66
C ALA A 280 -10.99 5.29 -13.64
N ARG A 281 -11.17 6.60 -13.84
CA ARG A 281 -12.11 7.14 -14.84
C ARG A 281 -11.69 6.87 -16.28
N LEU A 282 -10.45 6.41 -16.54
CA LEU A 282 -10.00 6.04 -17.88
C LEU A 282 -10.74 4.82 -18.43
N ALA A 283 -10.98 3.78 -17.63
CA ALA A 283 -11.66 2.58 -18.11
C ALA A 283 -13.07 2.87 -18.68
N PRO A 284 -13.99 3.54 -17.95
CA PRO A 284 -15.30 3.88 -18.51
C PRO A 284 -15.19 4.87 -19.68
N THR A 285 -14.22 5.78 -19.68
CA THR A 285 -13.99 6.68 -20.82
C THR A 285 -13.58 5.91 -22.08
N LEU A 286 -12.68 4.91 -21.94
CA LEU A 286 -12.30 4.02 -23.04
C LEU A 286 -13.49 3.18 -23.52
N SER A 287 -14.39 2.77 -22.63
CA SER A 287 -15.65 2.11 -23.04
C SER A 287 -16.51 3.00 -23.93
N VAL A 288 -16.62 4.30 -23.62
CA VAL A 288 -17.34 5.28 -24.46
C VAL A 288 -16.65 5.45 -25.81
N VAL A 289 -15.34 5.69 -25.82
CA VAL A 289 -14.55 5.96 -27.03
C VAL A 289 -14.53 4.76 -27.98
N LEU A 290 -14.38 3.55 -27.45
CA LEU A 290 -14.32 2.32 -28.24
C LEU A 290 -15.71 1.78 -28.60
N SER A 291 -16.78 2.37 -28.04
CA SER A 291 -18.16 1.89 -28.15
C SER A 291 -18.33 0.45 -27.71
N VAL A 292 -17.77 0.15 -26.54
CA VAL A 292 -17.86 -1.18 -25.93
C VAL A 292 -18.60 -1.11 -24.59
N GLU A 293 -19.02 -2.26 -24.15
CA GLU A 293 -19.61 -2.42 -22.83
C GLU A 293 -18.71 -1.85 -21.73
N TYR A 294 -19.35 -1.33 -20.70
CA TYR A 294 -18.63 -0.94 -19.50
C TYR A 294 -18.12 -2.17 -18.72
N PRO A 295 -16.99 -2.08 -17.99
CA PRO A 295 -16.51 -3.16 -17.14
C PRO A 295 -17.50 -3.43 -15.99
N ARG A 296 -17.80 -4.71 -15.71
CA ARG A 296 -18.79 -5.09 -14.69
C ARG A 296 -18.50 -4.65 -13.25
N ALA A 297 -17.23 -4.35 -12.96
CA ALA A 297 -16.81 -3.93 -11.63
C ALA A 297 -16.84 -2.40 -11.44
N LEU A 298 -17.00 -1.63 -12.53
CA LEU A 298 -16.65 -0.21 -12.54
C LEU A 298 -17.34 0.58 -11.41
N SER A 299 -16.59 1.51 -10.83
CA SER A 299 -17.10 2.48 -9.86
C SER A 299 -17.01 3.92 -10.32
N SER A 300 -16.06 4.18 -11.21
CA SER A 300 -15.75 5.54 -11.66
C SER A 300 -16.65 5.97 -12.80
N GLU A 301 -17.00 7.25 -12.85
CA GLU A 301 -17.70 7.82 -14.00
C GLU A 301 -16.78 8.07 -15.20
N PRO A 302 -17.30 8.01 -16.44
CA PRO A 302 -16.57 8.44 -17.62
C PRO A 302 -16.22 9.94 -17.56
N LEU A 303 -15.22 10.33 -18.33
CA LEU A 303 -14.74 11.70 -18.49
C LEU A 303 -15.50 12.41 -19.62
N ASP A 304 -16.82 12.45 -19.53
CA ASP A 304 -17.70 12.95 -20.59
C ASP A 304 -17.36 14.39 -21.00
N SER A 305 -16.91 15.22 -20.04
CA SER A 305 -16.52 16.62 -20.28
C SER A 305 -15.27 16.80 -21.16
N LEU A 306 -14.48 15.74 -21.36
CA LEU A 306 -13.29 15.76 -22.21
C LEU A 306 -13.58 15.28 -23.64
N LEU A 307 -14.75 14.68 -23.86
CA LEU A 307 -15.14 14.10 -25.13
C LEU A 307 -15.87 15.13 -25.99
N ASP A 308 -15.57 15.12 -27.29
CA ASP A 308 -16.15 16.06 -28.24
C ASP A 308 -17.57 15.61 -28.67
N PRO A 309 -18.62 16.37 -28.33
CA PRO A 309 -19.99 16.04 -28.73
C PRO A 309 -20.21 16.10 -30.24
N GLU A 310 -19.41 16.85 -31.01
CA GLU A 310 -19.52 16.87 -32.48
C GLU A 310 -19.01 15.56 -33.13
N VAL A 311 -18.13 14.85 -32.43
CA VAL A 311 -17.58 13.56 -32.91
C VAL A 311 -18.50 12.42 -32.51
N PHE A 312 -18.92 12.40 -31.25
CA PHE A 312 -19.67 11.27 -30.70
C PHE A 312 -21.19 11.44 -30.83
N GLY A 313 -21.69 12.67 -30.84
CA GLY A 313 -23.11 13.02 -30.82
C GLY A 313 -23.68 13.11 -29.40
N ASP A 314 -24.43 14.17 -29.11
CA ASP A 314 -25.05 14.40 -27.79
C ASP A 314 -25.95 13.26 -27.33
N ALA A 315 -26.72 12.68 -28.25
CA ALA A 315 -27.60 11.56 -27.96
C ALA A 315 -26.81 10.32 -27.50
N TYR A 316 -25.64 10.09 -28.10
CA TYR A 316 -24.75 8.99 -27.71
C TYR A 316 -24.17 9.22 -26.32
N LEU A 317 -23.55 10.37 -26.08
CA LEU A 317 -22.93 10.68 -24.79
C LEU A 317 -23.97 10.64 -23.66
N LYS A 318 -25.17 11.20 -23.90
CA LYS A 318 -26.28 11.12 -22.94
C LYS A 318 -26.74 9.68 -22.69
N ALA A 319 -26.87 8.85 -23.73
CA ALA A 319 -27.23 7.44 -23.57
C ALA A 319 -26.17 6.66 -22.77
N ARG A 320 -24.88 6.89 -23.08
CA ARG A 320 -23.74 6.29 -22.35
C ARG A 320 -23.67 6.73 -20.90
N ARG A 321 -24.02 7.98 -20.59
CA ARG A 321 -24.15 8.46 -19.21
C ARG A 321 -25.27 7.76 -18.46
N GLN A 322 -26.44 7.60 -19.07
CA GLN A 322 -27.57 6.89 -18.46
C GLN A 322 -27.27 5.40 -18.24
N GLU A 323 -26.60 4.76 -19.20
CA GLU A 323 -26.13 3.38 -19.03
C GLU A 323 -25.16 3.25 -17.85
N TRP A 324 -24.23 4.19 -17.71
CA TRP A 324 -23.32 4.21 -16.57
C TRP A 324 -24.07 4.37 -15.25
N ILE A 325 -25.04 5.30 -15.16
CA ILE A 325 -25.86 5.50 -13.96
C ILE A 325 -26.59 4.21 -13.58
N ALA A 326 -27.26 3.56 -14.55
CA ALA A 326 -27.97 2.31 -14.31
C ALA A 326 -27.02 1.19 -13.86
N HIS A 327 -25.88 1.04 -14.53
CA HIS A 327 -24.86 0.05 -14.20
C HIS A 327 -24.30 0.25 -12.78
N ARG A 328 -23.97 1.50 -12.44
CA ARG A 328 -23.49 1.87 -11.11
C ARG A 328 -24.55 1.59 -10.04
N ALA A 329 -25.80 1.94 -10.28
CA ALA A 329 -26.90 1.70 -9.33
C ALA A 329 -27.12 0.20 -9.08
N SER A 330 -27.09 -0.63 -10.13
CA SER A 330 -27.17 -2.09 -9.98
C SER A 330 -26.01 -2.67 -9.16
N TYR A 331 -24.79 -2.18 -9.37
CA TYR A 331 -23.64 -2.58 -8.55
C TYR A 331 -23.86 -2.23 -7.08
N GLU A 332 -24.28 -0.99 -6.80
CA GLU A 332 -24.46 -0.52 -5.42
C GLU A 332 -25.55 -1.31 -4.69
N ARG A 333 -26.68 -1.60 -5.35
CA ARG A 333 -27.72 -2.49 -4.80
C ARG A 333 -27.16 -3.88 -4.50
N MET A 334 -26.51 -4.52 -5.47
CA MET A 334 -25.91 -5.85 -5.29
C MET A 334 -24.93 -5.84 -4.11
N TRP A 335 -24.06 -4.83 -4.01
CA TRP A 335 -23.07 -4.73 -2.95
C TRP A 335 -23.73 -4.56 -1.57
N LEU A 336 -24.72 -3.68 -1.45
CA LEU A 336 -25.45 -3.47 -0.20
C LEU A 336 -26.17 -4.75 0.25
N HIS A 337 -26.89 -5.42 -0.66
CA HIS A 337 -27.58 -6.69 -0.36
C HIS A 337 -26.62 -7.79 0.08
N ARG A 338 -25.51 -8.00 -0.65
CA ARG A 338 -24.53 -9.03 -0.29
C ARG A 338 -23.83 -8.71 1.03
N THR A 339 -23.58 -7.44 1.31
CA THR A 339 -22.98 -7.01 2.58
C THR A 339 -23.92 -7.32 3.74
N LEU A 340 -25.22 -7.01 3.59
CA LEU A 340 -26.24 -7.34 4.58
C LEU A 340 -26.39 -8.86 4.77
N GLU A 341 -26.44 -9.64 3.68
CA GLU A 341 -26.52 -11.10 3.72
C GLU A 341 -25.31 -11.70 4.44
N LYS A 342 -24.09 -11.30 4.06
CA LYS A 342 -22.87 -11.76 4.73
C LYS A 342 -22.90 -11.42 6.22
N TRP A 343 -23.38 -10.24 6.59
CA TRP A 343 -23.46 -9.82 7.99
C TRP A 343 -24.46 -10.66 8.81
N THR A 344 -25.65 -10.89 8.25
CA THR A 344 -26.74 -11.65 8.89
C THR A 344 -26.44 -13.15 9.00
N THR A 345 -25.66 -13.70 8.08
CA THR A 345 -25.36 -15.15 8.01
C THR A 345 -24.06 -15.54 8.72
N GLU A 346 -23.01 -14.71 8.65
CA GLU A 346 -21.69 -15.04 9.23
C GLU A 346 -21.53 -14.61 10.70
N GLY A 347 -22.53 -13.95 11.30
CA GLY A 347 -22.56 -13.67 12.73
C GLY A 347 -21.39 -12.81 13.21
N TRP A 348 -21.12 -11.68 12.54
CA TRP A 348 -20.12 -10.72 13.01
C TRP A 348 -20.45 -10.30 14.45
N ASN A 349 -19.45 -10.30 15.34
CA ASN A 349 -19.59 -10.25 16.80
C ASN A 349 -20.28 -8.99 17.39
N GLY A 350 -20.73 -8.04 16.57
CA GLY A 350 -21.36 -6.80 17.00
C GLY A 350 -22.85 -6.75 16.66
N GLU A 351 -23.72 -7.24 17.54
CA GLU A 351 -25.19 -7.16 17.41
C GLU A 351 -25.68 -5.71 17.19
N ARG A 352 -25.02 -4.74 17.85
CA ARG A 352 -25.31 -3.31 17.69
C ARG A 352 -24.88 -2.76 16.32
N ILE A 353 -23.72 -3.17 15.79
CA ILE A 353 -23.24 -2.69 14.48
C ILE A 353 -24.00 -3.37 13.36
N GLY A 354 -24.44 -4.62 13.53
CA GLY A 354 -25.34 -5.27 12.58
C GLY A 354 -26.67 -4.56 12.42
N ASN A 355 -27.23 -4.04 13.52
CA ASN A 355 -28.42 -3.21 13.45
C ASN A 355 -28.17 -1.87 12.72
N ASP A 356 -26.99 -1.27 12.91
CA ASP A 356 -26.64 0.01 12.25
C ASP A 356 -26.28 -0.19 10.76
N VAL A 357 -25.61 -1.29 10.39
CA VAL A 357 -25.37 -1.70 8.99
C VAL A 357 -26.68 -2.05 8.30
N SER A 358 -27.57 -2.84 8.95
CA SER A 358 -28.91 -3.14 8.41
C SER A 358 -29.67 -1.86 8.07
N LYS A 359 -29.71 -0.91 9.01
CA LYS A 359 -30.31 0.42 8.78
C LYS A 359 -29.59 1.23 7.71
N ALA A 360 -28.26 1.12 7.59
CA ALA A 360 -27.49 1.82 6.57
C ALA A 360 -27.72 1.24 5.16
N THR A 361 -28.02 -0.05 5.07
CA THR A 361 -28.36 -0.78 3.83
C THR A 361 -29.84 -0.75 3.47
N GLU A 362 -30.73 -0.36 4.39
CA GLU A 362 -32.15 -0.13 4.10
C GLU A 362 -32.30 1.05 3.15
N VAL A 363 -32.48 0.71 1.87
CA VAL A 363 -32.71 1.66 0.79
C VAL A 363 -33.90 1.16 -0.02
N ALA A 364 -34.79 2.05 -0.45
CA ALA A 364 -35.90 1.68 -1.31
C ALA A 364 -35.38 1.14 -2.65
N ASP A 365 -36.04 0.13 -3.23
CA ASP A 365 -35.61 -0.49 -4.49
C ASP A 365 -35.51 0.54 -5.64
N ASP A 366 -36.36 1.57 -5.60
CA ASP A 366 -36.44 2.68 -6.56
C ASP A 366 -35.51 3.85 -6.25
N ALA A 367 -34.67 3.75 -5.22
CA ALA A 367 -33.74 4.82 -4.87
C ALA A 367 -32.81 5.19 -6.02
N ASP A 368 -32.46 6.47 -6.08
CA ASP A 368 -31.54 6.98 -7.07
C ASP A 368 -30.09 6.58 -6.75
N LEU A 369 -29.20 6.84 -7.70
CA LEU A 369 -27.78 6.47 -7.54
C LEU A 369 -27.11 7.21 -6.36
N SER A 370 -27.54 8.45 -6.06
CA SER A 370 -26.93 9.24 -5.01
C SER A 370 -27.26 8.68 -3.62
N ASP A 371 -28.51 8.24 -3.43
CA ASP A 371 -28.96 7.57 -2.21
C ASP A 371 -28.22 6.24 -1.98
N LEU A 372 -28.04 5.45 -3.05
CA LEU A 372 -27.30 4.19 -3.01
C LEU A 372 -25.83 4.40 -2.65
N ILE A 373 -25.16 5.40 -3.23
CA ILE A 373 -23.78 5.75 -2.88
C ILE A 373 -23.70 6.19 -1.42
N ALA A 374 -24.60 7.05 -0.97
CA ALA A 374 -24.63 7.52 0.42
C ALA A 374 -24.87 6.37 1.42
N ALA A 375 -25.72 5.41 1.06
CA ALA A 375 -25.94 4.18 1.85
C ALA A 375 -24.68 3.31 1.92
N ARG A 376 -23.97 3.15 0.80
CA ARG A 376 -22.67 2.46 0.80
C ARG A 376 -21.65 3.16 1.67
N ASP A 377 -21.52 4.48 1.56
CA ASP A 377 -20.53 5.23 2.33
C ASP A 377 -20.81 5.12 3.84
N ARG A 378 -22.08 5.22 4.26
CA ARG A 378 -22.48 4.95 5.66
C ARG A 378 -22.15 3.52 6.10
N THR A 379 -22.43 2.54 5.24
CA THR A 379 -22.16 1.13 5.53
C THR A 379 -20.66 0.86 5.67
N LEU A 380 -19.84 1.43 4.77
CA LEU A 380 -18.38 1.33 4.84
C LEU A 380 -17.84 1.96 6.13
N LEU A 381 -18.34 3.12 6.53
CA LEU A 381 -17.96 3.78 7.78
C LEU A 381 -18.26 2.90 9.01
N GLU A 382 -19.40 2.22 9.05
CA GLU A 382 -19.73 1.30 10.15
C GLU A 382 -18.87 0.03 10.13
N ILE A 383 -18.60 -0.54 8.94
CA ILE A 383 -17.65 -1.66 8.79
C ILE A 383 -16.25 -1.26 9.28
N GLU A 384 -15.79 -0.06 8.93
CA GLU A 384 -14.51 0.47 9.39
C GLU A 384 -14.48 0.67 10.90
N ARG A 385 -15.56 1.22 11.46
CA ARG A 385 -15.70 1.40 12.90
C ARG A 385 -15.61 0.06 13.64
N ASP A 386 -16.31 -0.97 13.17
CA ASP A 386 -16.22 -2.33 13.73
C ASP A 386 -14.79 -2.86 13.68
N ARG A 387 -14.15 -2.74 12.51
CA ARG A 387 -12.73 -3.10 12.34
C ARG A 387 -11.84 -2.35 13.33
N ARG A 388 -12.05 -1.05 13.57
CA ARG A 388 -11.29 -0.26 14.57
C ARG A 388 -11.55 -0.75 16.01
N VAL A 389 -12.78 -1.10 16.35
CA VAL A 389 -13.12 -1.69 17.66
C VAL A 389 -12.45 -3.04 17.83
N GLY A 390 -12.50 -3.93 16.83
CA GLY A 390 -11.78 -5.21 16.83
C GLY A 390 -10.25 -5.07 16.90
N ARG A 391 -9.68 -3.96 16.42
CA ARG A 391 -8.24 -3.61 16.56
C ARG A 391 -7.87 -3.14 17.97
N THR A 392 -8.82 -2.65 18.77
CA THR A 392 -8.54 -2.00 20.07
C THR A 392 -8.01 -2.99 21.12
N PRO A 393 -8.57 -4.21 21.29
CA PRO A 393 -8.00 -5.24 22.15
C PRO A 393 -6.58 -5.65 21.76
N LEU A 394 -6.25 -5.59 20.47
CA LEU A 394 -4.94 -5.98 19.93
C LEU A 394 -3.85 -4.96 20.28
N VAL A 395 -4.15 -3.68 20.12
CA VAL A 395 -3.30 -2.57 20.59
C VAL A 395 -3.20 -2.63 22.12
N ALA A 396 -4.31 -2.90 22.81
CA ALA A 396 -4.31 -3.07 24.26
C ALA A 396 -3.47 -4.26 24.72
N LEU A 397 -3.46 -5.40 24.02
CA LEU A 397 -2.62 -6.57 24.33
C LEU A 397 -1.12 -6.27 24.19
N LEU A 398 -0.73 -5.53 23.14
CA LEU A 398 0.65 -5.07 22.97
C LEU A 398 1.07 -4.12 24.11
N LEU A 399 0.16 -3.24 24.53
CA LEU A 399 0.37 -2.32 25.66
C LEU A 399 0.36 -3.05 27.01
N VAL A 400 -0.47 -4.08 27.21
CA VAL A 400 -0.55 -4.88 28.43
C VAL A 400 0.71 -5.72 28.61
N GLY A 401 1.23 -6.35 27.55
CA GLY A 401 2.50 -7.08 27.60
C GLY A 401 3.66 -6.18 27.99
N LEU A 402 3.68 -4.96 27.46
CA LEU A 402 4.62 -3.92 27.87
C LEU A 402 4.41 -3.55 29.35
N LEU A 403 3.19 -3.17 29.75
CA LEU A 403 2.84 -2.80 31.14
C LEU A 403 3.18 -3.90 32.15
N LEU A 404 3.03 -5.18 31.81
CA LEU A 404 3.35 -6.30 32.69
C LEU A 404 4.86 -6.40 32.95
N VAL A 405 5.67 -6.26 31.91
CA VAL A 405 7.15 -6.20 32.03
C VAL A 405 7.57 -4.98 32.85
N LEU A 406 6.87 -3.86 32.68
CA LEU A 406 7.07 -2.64 33.46
C LEU A 406 6.71 -2.83 34.95
N SER A 407 5.57 -3.45 35.26
CA SER A 407 5.14 -3.76 36.63
C SER A 407 6.08 -4.74 37.33
N VAL A 408 6.57 -5.76 36.62
CA VAL A 408 7.60 -6.68 37.12
C VAL A 408 8.88 -5.89 37.45
N GLY A 409 9.34 -5.01 36.56
CA GLY A 409 10.52 -4.19 36.81
C GLY A 409 10.41 -3.37 38.11
N LEU A 410 9.23 -2.80 38.37
CA LEU A 410 8.93 -2.05 39.60
C LEU A 410 8.89 -2.93 40.85
N LEU A 411 8.26 -4.12 40.77
CA LEU A 411 8.19 -5.09 41.87
C LEU A 411 9.57 -5.61 42.31
N PHE A 412 10.52 -5.69 41.38
CA PHE A 412 11.90 -6.09 41.67
C PHE A 412 12.84 -4.91 42.01
N GLY A 413 12.29 -3.72 42.25
CA GLY A 413 13.03 -2.56 42.76
C GLY A 413 13.86 -1.81 41.73
N TYR A 414 13.66 -2.06 40.43
CA TYR A 414 14.28 -1.27 39.37
C TYR A 414 13.53 0.06 39.23
N ARG A 415 14.22 1.18 39.46
CA ARG A 415 13.62 2.51 39.38
C ARG A 415 13.15 2.82 37.94
N LEU A 416 12.07 3.58 37.86
CA LEU A 416 11.23 3.98 36.72
C LEU A 416 11.94 4.47 35.42
N LEU A 417 13.26 4.51 35.35
CA LEU A 417 13.99 5.14 34.25
C LEU A 417 13.86 4.44 32.87
N PRO A 418 13.78 3.09 32.77
CA PRO A 418 13.44 2.43 31.52
C PRO A 418 12.04 2.78 30.97
N LEU A 419 11.12 3.27 31.81
CA LEU A 419 9.76 3.63 31.41
C LEU A 419 9.70 4.86 30.49
N LEU A 420 10.67 5.76 30.61
CA LEU A 420 10.75 6.93 29.74
C LEU A 420 11.27 6.56 28.35
N THR A 421 11.90 5.40 28.16
CA THR A 421 12.56 5.07 26.89
C THR A 421 11.59 4.84 25.74
N LEU A 422 10.43 4.24 25.97
CA LEU A 422 9.54 3.91 24.86
C LEU A 422 8.81 5.14 24.27
N PRO A 423 8.22 6.05 25.08
CA PRO A 423 7.63 7.27 24.55
C PRO A 423 8.68 8.22 23.98
N THR A 424 9.86 8.29 24.61
CA THR A 424 10.97 9.13 24.13
C THR A 424 11.59 8.54 22.86
N PHE A 425 11.60 7.21 22.69
CA PHE A 425 12.00 6.55 21.45
C PHE A 425 11.00 6.81 20.33
N GLY A 426 9.70 6.61 20.58
CA GLY A 426 8.65 6.90 19.59
C GLY A 426 8.66 8.38 19.17
N GLY A 427 8.85 9.28 20.15
CA GLY A 427 8.96 10.73 19.92
C GLY A 427 10.26 11.13 19.21
N ALA A 428 11.41 10.56 19.55
CA ALA A 428 12.69 10.83 18.89
C ALA A 428 12.76 10.21 17.49
N LEU A 429 12.14 9.05 17.29
CA LEU A 429 11.98 8.41 15.98
C LEU A 429 11.10 9.28 15.07
N THR A 430 9.90 9.63 15.52
CA THR A 430 8.97 10.45 14.75
C THR A 430 9.55 11.84 14.51
N GLY A 431 10.13 12.46 15.54
CA GLY A 431 10.79 13.77 15.45
C GLY A 431 12.05 13.75 14.57
N GLY A 432 12.84 12.67 14.61
CA GLY A 432 14.02 12.49 13.75
C GLY A 432 13.65 12.27 12.29
N LEU A 433 12.60 11.51 12.01
CA LEU A 433 12.07 11.34 10.66
C LEU A 433 11.50 12.66 10.12
N LEU A 434 10.76 13.42 10.93
CA LEU A 434 10.27 14.75 10.56
C LEU A 434 11.42 15.76 10.37
N ALA A 435 12.45 15.74 11.22
CA ALA A 435 13.61 16.64 11.09
C ALA A 435 14.48 16.35 9.86
N LEU A 436 14.42 15.12 9.33
CA LEU A 436 15.09 14.70 8.09
C LEU A 436 14.15 14.77 6.87
N ASP A 437 12.96 15.37 7.01
CA ASP A 437 11.95 15.47 5.98
C ASP A 437 11.60 14.11 5.33
N VAL A 438 11.48 13.07 6.19
CA VAL A 438 11.05 11.74 5.82
C VAL A 438 9.57 11.58 6.09
N PRO A 439 8.68 11.72 5.08
CA PRO A 439 7.27 11.39 5.24
C PRO A 439 7.10 9.94 5.71
N LEU A 440 6.22 9.73 6.69
CA LEU A 440 5.78 8.41 7.11
C LEU A 440 4.75 7.88 6.09
N SER A 441 5.24 7.48 4.91
CA SER A 441 4.41 7.01 3.80
C SER A 441 5.06 5.81 3.08
N PHE A 442 4.25 5.09 2.29
CA PHE A 442 4.78 4.04 1.42
C PHE A 442 5.82 4.57 0.42
N SER A 443 5.74 5.85 0.03
CA SER A 443 6.75 6.51 -0.83
C SER A 443 8.14 6.56 -0.21
N ALA A 444 8.23 6.75 1.11
CA ALA A 444 9.50 6.69 1.82
C ALA A 444 10.07 5.26 1.86
N VAL A 445 9.21 4.28 2.10
CA VAL A 445 9.57 2.86 2.28
C VAL A 445 9.96 2.19 0.95
N SER A 446 9.34 2.59 -0.16
CA SER A 446 9.68 2.06 -1.49
C SER A 446 11.01 2.59 -2.03
N SER A 447 11.54 3.68 -1.45
CA SER A 447 12.90 4.13 -1.74
C SER A 447 13.92 3.29 -0.99
N ARG A 448 14.84 2.63 -1.70
CA ARG A 448 15.86 1.75 -1.07
C ARG A 448 16.72 2.53 -0.06
N GLU A 449 17.09 3.75 -0.41
CA GLU A 449 17.92 4.60 0.45
C GLU A 449 17.15 5.15 1.66
N ALA A 450 15.95 5.73 1.47
CA ALA A 450 15.23 6.26 2.64
C ALA A 450 14.72 5.14 3.54
N PHE A 451 14.38 3.95 3.02
CA PHE A 451 14.11 2.80 3.87
C PHE A 451 15.31 2.44 4.75
N LEU A 452 16.50 2.33 4.16
CA LEU A 452 17.73 2.03 4.91
C LEU A 452 18.11 3.14 5.89
N ILE A 453 17.94 4.41 5.52
CA ILE A 453 18.17 5.56 6.40
C ILE A 453 17.15 5.57 7.54
N THR A 454 15.86 5.40 7.25
CA THR A 454 14.79 5.31 8.25
C THR A 454 15.08 4.18 9.22
N VAL A 455 15.29 2.95 8.73
CA VAL A 455 15.59 1.80 9.59
C VAL A 455 16.90 2.01 10.35
N GLY A 456 17.94 2.54 9.70
CA GLY A 456 19.25 2.79 10.31
C GLY A 456 19.24 3.86 11.39
N VAL A 457 18.63 5.02 11.13
CA VAL A 457 18.44 6.11 12.11
C VAL A 457 17.55 5.66 13.25
N THR A 458 16.47 4.92 12.96
CA THR A 458 15.60 4.32 13.97
C THR A 458 16.39 3.39 14.89
N ALA A 459 17.18 2.48 14.32
CA ALA A 459 18.00 1.54 15.07
C ALA A 459 19.11 2.26 15.87
N LEU A 460 19.74 3.29 15.29
CA LEU A 460 20.76 4.06 15.99
C LEU A 460 20.18 4.83 17.18
N LEU A 461 19.07 5.55 17.00
CA LEU A 461 18.41 6.31 18.06
C LEU A 461 17.90 5.40 19.18
N ALA A 462 17.31 4.24 18.87
CA ALA A 462 16.94 3.28 19.90
C ALA A 462 18.17 2.72 20.60
N ALA A 463 19.24 2.38 19.88
CA ALA A 463 20.46 1.87 20.50
C ALA A 463 21.06 2.89 21.47
N LEU A 464 21.16 4.17 21.09
CA LEU A 464 21.65 5.25 21.94
C LEU A 464 20.76 5.45 23.18
N LEU A 465 19.44 5.44 23.00
CA LEU A 465 18.51 5.58 24.11
C LEU A 465 18.57 4.37 25.07
N HIS A 466 18.70 3.15 24.54
CA HIS A 466 18.90 1.96 25.34
C HIS A 466 20.25 1.99 26.07
N LEU A 467 21.33 2.49 25.46
CA LEU A 467 22.62 2.62 26.13
C LEU A 467 22.56 3.64 27.28
N ALA A 468 21.98 4.82 27.05
CA ALA A 468 21.79 5.85 28.08
C ALA A 468 20.97 5.31 29.27
N SER A 469 19.94 4.52 28.96
CA SER A 469 19.05 3.92 29.96
C SER A 469 19.71 2.79 30.73
N LEU A 470 20.53 1.98 30.07
CA LEU A 470 21.36 0.98 30.72
C LEU A 470 22.35 1.63 31.66
N GLU A 471 23.03 2.69 31.21
CA GLU A 471 24.01 3.40 32.02
C GLU A 471 23.37 3.97 33.29
N ALA A 472 22.23 4.63 33.15
CA ALA A 472 21.54 5.21 34.28
C ALA A 472 20.89 4.16 35.22
N LEU A 473 20.47 3.01 34.68
CA LEU A 473 20.11 1.83 35.47
C LEU A 473 21.32 1.31 36.28
N LEU A 474 22.50 1.23 35.68
CA LEU A 474 23.71 0.74 36.36
C LEU A 474 24.29 1.70 37.39
N ARG A 475 24.11 3.02 37.20
CA ARG A 475 24.46 4.05 38.18
C ARG A 475 23.63 3.94 39.46
N THR A 476 22.37 3.50 39.33
CA THR A 476 21.43 3.36 40.46
C THR A 476 21.37 1.93 41.04
N THR A 477 21.91 0.94 40.32
CA THR A 477 21.95 -0.47 40.76
C THR A 477 23.23 -0.80 41.53
N ARG A 478 23.07 -1.38 42.74
CA ARG A 478 24.19 -1.85 43.56
C ARG A 478 25.02 -2.93 42.82
N ALA A 479 26.34 -2.92 43.03
CA ALA A 479 27.31 -3.81 42.36
C ALA A 479 26.89 -5.29 42.23
N PRO A 480 26.38 -5.98 43.28
CA PRO A 480 26.00 -7.40 43.18
C PRO A 480 24.82 -7.68 42.24
N HIS A 481 24.04 -6.66 41.86
CA HIS A 481 22.86 -6.81 41.00
C HIS A 481 23.06 -6.22 39.59
N ARG A 482 24.25 -5.69 39.28
CA ARG A 482 24.54 -5.05 37.98
C ARG A 482 24.52 -6.04 36.82
N ARG A 483 24.86 -7.31 37.07
CA ARG A 483 24.84 -8.35 36.04
C ARG A 483 23.41 -8.70 35.63
N GLU A 484 22.52 -8.77 36.60
CA GLU A 484 21.09 -9.03 36.45
C GLU A 484 20.41 -7.81 35.78
N ALA A 485 20.76 -6.59 36.20
CA ALA A 485 20.26 -5.36 35.57
C ALA A 485 20.65 -5.24 34.09
N ARG A 486 21.91 -5.57 33.71
CA ARG A 486 22.35 -5.61 32.29
C ARG A 486 21.50 -6.58 31.47
N ARG A 487 21.18 -7.74 32.03
CA ARG A 487 20.42 -8.80 31.35
C ARG A 487 18.95 -8.44 31.23
N PHE A 488 18.35 -7.90 32.28
CA PHE A 488 16.99 -7.37 32.26
C PHE A 488 16.83 -6.30 31.18
N HIS A 489 17.76 -5.34 31.13
CA HIS A 489 17.73 -4.26 30.13
C HIS A 489 17.92 -4.77 28.70
N ALA A 490 18.80 -5.76 28.49
CA ALA A 490 18.97 -6.38 27.18
C ALA A 490 17.70 -7.12 26.70
N ALA A 491 17.02 -7.83 27.61
CA ALA A 491 15.75 -8.48 27.31
C ALA A 491 14.63 -7.46 27.02
N PHE A 492 14.56 -6.39 27.80
CA PHE A 492 13.61 -5.29 27.60
C PHE A 492 13.84 -4.57 26.26
N ALA A 493 15.09 -4.24 25.93
CA ALA A 493 15.44 -3.63 24.65
C ALA A 493 15.07 -4.51 23.47
N ALA A 494 15.41 -5.81 23.52
CA ALA A 494 15.01 -6.76 22.49
C ALA A 494 13.48 -6.81 22.31
N LEU A 495 12.72 -6.82 23.41
CA LEU A 495 11.26 -6.82 23.37
C LEU A 495 10.69 -5.55 22.72
N CYS A 496 11.26 -4.38 23.03
CA CYS A 496 10.84 -3.10 22.45
C CYS A 496 11.13 -3.03 20.95
N TYR A 497 12.29 -3.51 20.50
CA TYR A 497 12.61 -3.60 19.07
C TYR A 497 11.66 -4.53 18.32
N LEU A 498 11.28 -5.66 18.95
CA LEU A 498 10.36 -6.63 18.38
C LEU A 498 8.90 -6.13 18.35
N THR A 499 8.53 -5.13 19.15
CA THR A 499 7.16 -4.58 19.18
C THR A 499 7.00 -3.27 18.40
N VAL A 500 8.01 -2.39 18.39
CA VAL A 500 7.90 -1.06 17.79
C VAL A 500 7.87 -1.10 16.27
N ILE A 501 8.69 -1.93 15.63
CA ILE A 501 8.70 -2.05 14.15
C ILE A 501 7.32 -2.48 13.61
N PRO A 502 6.69 -3.57 14.12
CA PRO A 502 5.35 -3.93 13.68
C PRO A 502 4.29 -2.89 14.09
N LEU A 503 4.44 -2.18 15.22
CA LEU A 503 3.53 -1.11 15.63
C LEU A 503 3.58 0.09 14.67
N VAL A 504 4.78 0.51 14.24
CA VAL A 504 4.96 1.60 13.26
C VAL A 504 4.34 1.22 11.91
N TRP A 505 4.50 -0.03 11.48
CA TRP A 505 3.85 -0.54 10.27
C TRP A 505 2.32 -0.65 10.40
N LEU A 506 1.82 -1.09 11.57
CA LEU A 506 0.40 -1.09 11.88
C LEU A 506 -0.19 0.33 11.86
N LEU A 507 0.53 1.31 12.42
CA LEU A 507 0.12 2.71 12.43
C LEU A 507 0.19 3.35 11.03
N ALA A 508 1.18 3.00 10.21
CA ALA A 508 1.25 3.42 8.82
C ALA A 508 0.08 2.87 7.99
N GLY A 509 -0.29 1.60 8.19
CA GLY A 509 -1.50 1.01 7.60
C GLY A 509 -2.82 1.56 8.19
N TYR A 510 -2.80 2.00 9.45
CA TYR A 510 -3.95 2.61 10.14
C TYR A 510 -4.32 3.98 9.57
N HIS A 511 -3.36 4.72 9.02
CA HIS A 511 -3.57 6.07 8.47
C HIS A 511 -4.11 6.11 7.03
N GLN A 512 -4.17 4.99 6.31
CA GLN A 512 -4.54 4.97 4.89
C GLN A 512 -5.94 4.42 4.58
N ASP A 513 -6.83 4.32 5.58
CA ASP A 513 -8.21 3.78 5.44
C ASP A 513 -8.27 2.47 4.63
N ALA A 514 -7.25 1.63 4.82
CA ALA A 514 -7.11 0.33 4.18
C ALA A 514 -7.99 -0.73 4.87
N PRO A 515 -8.88 -1.44 4.15
CA PRO A 515 -9.34 -2.76 4.55
C PRO A 515 -8.15 -3.62 4.97
N LEU A 516 -8.18 -4.13 6.20
CA LEU A 516 -7.10 -4.98 6.69
C LEU A 516 -6.96 -6.18 5.77
N PRO A 517 -5.74 -6.68 5.55
CA PRO A 517 -5.60 -8.04 5.09
C PRO A 517 -6.32 -8.99 6.07
N SER A 518 -6.89 -10.08 5.56
CA SER A 518 -7.54 -11.14 6.33
C SER A 518 -6.81 -11.44 7.65
N PRO A 519 -7.55 -11.79 8.71
CA PRO A 519 -6.99 -12.18 10.00
C PRO A 519 -5.70 -12.99 9.85
N SER A 520 -5.71 -14.10 9.11
CA SER A 520 -4.55 -14.99 8.91
C SER A 520 -3.22 -14.30 8.50
N VAL A 521 -3.31 -13.18 7.78
CA VAL A 521 -2.16 -12.45 7.23
C VAL A 521 -1.62 -11.40 8.18
N MET A 522 -2.49 -10.73 8.93
CA MET A 522 -2.04 -9.96 10.10
C MET A 522 -1.52 -10.87 11.20
N PHE A 523 -2.07 -12.08 11.29
CA PHE A 523 -1.90 -12.97 12.42
C PHE A 523 -0.74 -13.97 12.31
N ALA A 524 -0.18 -14.24 11.13
CA ALA A 524 1.04 -15.07 11.08
C ALA A 524 2.23 -14.48 11.89
N PRO A 525 2.60 -13.18 11.74
CA PRO A 525 3.56 -12.53 12.65
C PRO A 525 3.00 -12.27 14.05
N MET A 526 1.68 -12.07 14.19
CA MET A 526 1.04 -11.70 15.46
C MET A 526 0.50 -12.88 16.28
N TRP A 527 0.66 -14.13 15.87
CA TRP A 527 0.45 -15.30 16.74
C TRP A 527 1.78 -15.86 17.18
N LEU A 528 2.77 -15.87 16.28
CA LEU A 528 4.13 -16.26 16.62
C LEU A 528 4.84 -15.16 17.41
N GLY A 529 4.57 -13.88 17.14
CA GLY A 529 5.12 -12.72 17.85
C GLY A 529 4.68 -12.65 19.32
N PRO A 530 3.39 -12.49 19.65
CA PRO A 530 2.86 -12.51 21.01
C PRO A 530 3.07 -13.82 21.74
N ALA A 531 2.94 -14.99 21.11
CA ALA A 531 3.27 -16.24 21.79
C ALA A 531 4.78 -16.33 22.10
N ALA A 532 5.66 -15.89 21.20
CA ALA A 532 7.10 -15.84 21.47
C ALA A 532 7.51 -14.69 22.40
N ILE A 533 6.80 -13.56 22.41
CA ILE A 533 6.95 -12.44 23.34
C ILE A 533 6.50 -12.90 24.71
N VAL A 534 5.35 -13.55 24.84
CA VAL A 534 4.84 -14.16 26.07
C VAL A 534 5.78 -15.27 26.53
N PHE A 535 6.29 -16.12 25.63
CA PHE A 535 7.24 -17.18 25.96
C PHE A 535 8.60 -16.62 26.36
N ALA A 536 9.14 -15.62 25.65
CA ALA A 536 10.39 -14.95 25.99
C ALA A 536 10.26 -14.13 27.28
N THR A 537 9.11 -13.51 27.51
CA THR A 537 8.77 -12.80 28.75
C THR A 537 8.65 -13.80 29.89
N LEU A 538 7.88 -14.87 29.77
CA LEU A 538 7.78 -15.93 30.77
C LEU A 538 9.13 -16.60 31.03
N ALA A 539 9.94 -16.86 29.99
CA ALA A 539 11.28 -17.40 30.14
C ALA A 539 12.21 -16.42 30.86
N ALA A 540 12.16 -15.13 30.53
CA ALA A 540 12.92 -14.09 31.22
C ALA A 540 12.46 -13.92 32.68
N LEU A 541 11.15 -13.97 32.94
CA LEU A 541 10.56 -13.87 34.28
C LEU A 541 10.90 -15.08 35.15
N LEU A 542 10.73 -16.30 34.64
CA LEU A 542 11.08 -17.54 35.33
C LEU A 542 12.58 -17.61 35.61
N TRP A 543 13.40 -17.11 34.68
CA TRP A 543 14.85 -17.09 34.85
C TRP A 543 15.32 -16.01 35.82
N CYS A 544 14.70 -14.83 35.83
CA CYS A 544 14.89 -13.81 36.87
C CYS A 544 14.47 -14.33 38.25
N ALA A 545 13.33 -15.02 38.35
CA ALA A 545 12.88 -15.64 39.59
C ALA A 545 13.85 -16.71 40.10
N ASP A 546 14.42 -17.54 39.21
CA ASP A 546 15.45 -18.55 39.55
C ASP A 546 16.78 -17.90 39.97
N ALA A 547 17.18 -16.81 39.32
CA ALA A 547 18.39 -16.05 39.67
C ALA A 547 18.27 -15.37 41.05
N LEU A 548 17.06 -14.94 41.43
CA LEU A 548 16.76 -14.33 42.73
C LEU A 548 16.51 -15.34 43.85
N ARG A 549 16.16 -16.59 43.52
CA ARG A 549 15.98 -17.69 44.48
C ARG A 549 17.28 -18.29 45.00
N LYS A 550 18.45 -17.97 44.42
CA LYS A 550 19.72 -18.42 45.00
C LYS A 550 19.93 -17.72 46.35
N PRO A 551 19.89 -18.44 47.48
CA PRO A 551 20.12 -17.83 48.77
C PRO A 551 21.54 -17.30 48.80
N THR A 552 21.71 -16.14 49.42
CA THR A 552 22.96 -15.62 49.97
C THR A 552 23.51 -16.56 51.05
N ALA A 553 23.80 -17.82 50.70
CA ALA A 553 24.32 -18.82 51.63
C ALA A 553 25.80 -18.56 52.00
N SER A 554 26.44 -17.53 51.43
CA SER A 554 27.83 -17.20 51.73
C SER A 554 28.03 -16.11 52.79
N ARG A 555 26.96 -15.51 53.35
CA ARG A 555 27.12 -14.48 54.41
C ARG A 555 27.15 -15.02 55.83
N HIS A 556 26.44 -16.12 56.14
CA HIS A 556 26.46 -16.67 57.51
C HIS A 556 27.70 -17.53 57.84
N ALA A 557 28.43 -18.04 56.84
CA ALA A 557 29.66 -18.81 57.09
C ALA A 557 30.88 -17.94 57.43
N GLN A 558 30.84 -16.63 57.14
CA GLN A 558 31.98 -15.73 57.36
C GLN A 558 31.90 -14.94 58.68
N GLU A 559 30.72 -14.85 59.30
CA GLU A 559 30.54 -14.22 60.62
C GLU A 559 30.64 -15.19 61.80
N SER A 560 30.36 -16.50 61.60
CA SER A 560 30.53 -17.51 62.66
C SER A 560 31.99 -17.91 62.87
N GLY A 561 32.83 -17.85 61.83
CA GLY A 561 34.27 -18.18 61.92
C GLY A 561 35.15 -17.07 62.52
N ARG A 562 34.60 -15.88 62.77
CA ARG A 562 35.36 -14.72 63.30
C ARG A 562 35.13 -14.44 64.78
N ARG A 563 34.28 -15.20 65.46
CA ARG A 563 33.98 -15.06 66.90
C ARG A 563 34.67 -16.08 67.80
N SER A 564 35.46 -17.02 67.27
CA SER A 564 36.13 -18.06 68.08
C SER A 564 37.63 -17.85 68.33
N GLU A 565 38.24 -16.75 67.88
CA GLU A 565 39.68 -16.48 68.05
C GLU A 565 39.93 -15.17 68.81
N THR A 566 39.44 -15.03 70.05
CA THR A 566 40.01 -14.09 71.03
C THR A 566 39.51 -14.42 72.43
N LEU A 567 40.20 -15.31 73.14
CA LEU A 567 40.18 -15.41 74.61
C LEU A 567 41.46 -16.18 75.04
N SER A 568 42.50 -15.44 75.40
CA SER A 568 43.64 -15.95 76.19
C SER A 568 43.53 -15.40 77.62
N PRO A 569 43.88 -16.17 78.66
CA PRO A 569 43.65 -15.80 80.06
C PRO A 569 44.73 -14.85 80.61
N PRO A 570 44.46 -14.10 81.70
CA PRO A 570 45.44 -13.22 82.30
C PRO A 570 46.44 -13.99 83.18
N THR A 571 47.71 -13.70 83.03
CA THR A 571 48.81 -14.12 83.92
C THR A 571 48.80 -13.29 85.20
N ALA A 572 48.87 -13.96 86.34
CA ALA A 572 49.12 -13.36 87.65
C ALA A 572 50.62 -13.09 87.85
N HIS A 573 50.96 -11.90 88.35
CA HIS A 573 51.94 -11.66 89.42
C HIS A 573 51.80 -10.24 89.95
#